data_AF-A0A0R2L6R9-F1
#
_entry.id   AF-A0A0R2L6R9-F1
#
_cell.length_a   1.000
_cell.length_b   1.000
_cell.length_c   1.000
_cell.angle_alpha   90.00
_cell.angle_beta   90.00
_cell.angle_gamma   90.00
#
_symmetry.space_group_name_H-M   'P 1'
#
loop_
_entity.id
_entity.type
_entity.pdbx_description
1 polymer ?
#
loop_
_entity_poly.entity_id
_entity_poly.type
_entity_poly.pdbx_seq_one_letter_code
_entity_poly.pdbx_strand_id
1 'polypeptide(L)' 'MAQYKVIQDFTDSNDKSADANGDLHVYRAGDAYPFQPYAGAQTADRIALLTSYDGPNDDFDGPVIEQLTD' A
#
# COMPACT_ATOMS: atom_id res chain seq x y z
N MET A 1 10.47 9.01 -10.40
CA MET A 1 9.20 8.36 -10.02
C MET A 1 9.08 8.47 -8.52
N ALA A 2 7.90 8.74 -7.97
CA ALA A 2 7.72 8.80 -6.52
C ALA A 2 8.05 7.43 -5.91
N GLN A 3 8.91 7.41 -4.89
CA GLN A 3 9.18 6.23 -4.10
C GLN A 3 8.35 6.30 -2.83
N TYR A 4 7.85 5.16 -2.37
CA TYR A 4 7.06 5.08 -1.15
C TYR A 4 7.72 4.10 -0.20
N LYS A 5 7.64 4.42 1.09
CA LYS A 5 8.13 3.57 2.16
C LYS A 5 6.98 3.17 3.06
N VAL A 6 6.96 1.91 3.45
CA VAL A 6 6.00 1.40 4.42
C VAL A 6 6.40 1.93 5.79
N ILE A 7 5.47 2.61 6.46
CA ILE A 7 5.68 3.19 7.80
C ILE A 7 5.01 2.38 8.91
N GLN A 8 4.09 1.47 8.56
CA GLN A 8 3.41 0.54 9.47
C GLN A 8 3.17 -0.79 8.78
N ASP A 9 3.22 -1.90 9.53
CA ASP A 9 2.92 -3.24 8.98
C ASP A 9 1.46 -3.29 8.51
N PHE A 10 1.24 -3.79 7.29
CA PHE A 10 -0.12 -3.95 6.77
C PHE A 10 -0.27 -5.02 5.70
N THR A 11 -1.48 -5.56 5.61
CA THR A 11 -1.88 -6.44 4.50
C THR A 11 -2.75 -5.66 3.55
N ASP A 12 -2.31 -5.53 2.29
CA ASP A 12 -3.13 -4.88 1.28
C ASP A 12 -4.29 -5.82 0.89
N SER A 13 -5.52 -5.44 1.25
CA SER A 13 -6.76 -6.15 0.93
C SER A 13 -7.15 -6.10 -0.56
N ASN A 14 -6.36 -5.43 -1.40
CA ASN A 14 -6.55 -5.43 -2.84
C ASN A 14 -6.26 -6.84 -3.39
N ASP A 15 -7.26 -7.45 -4.03
CA ASP A 15 -7.13 -8.74 -4.73
C ASP A 15 -6.01 -8.75 -5.78
N LYS A 16 -5.56 -7.57 -6.26
CA LYS A 16 -4.41 -7.43 -7.16
C LYS A 16 -3.05 -7.51 -6.46
N SER A 17 -3.02 -7.41 -5.14
CA SER A 17 -1.83 -7.61 -4.30
C SER A 17 -1.69 -9.07 -3.84
N ALA A 18 -2.64 -9.94 -4.20
CA ALA A 18 -2.54 -11.36 -3.96
C ALA A 18 -1.51 -12.00 -4.91
N ASP A 19 -0.76 -12.97 -4.41
CA ASP A 19 0.13 -13.78 -5.25
C ASP A 19 -0.64 -14.75 -6.15
N ALA A 20 0.07 -15.59 -6.91
CA ALA A 20 -0.55 -16.58 -7.80
C ALA A 20 -1.39 -17.65 -7.07
N ASN A 21 -1.26 -17.75 -5.75
CA ASN A 21 -2.03 -18.67 -4.90
C ASN A 21 -3.22 -17.98 -4.23
N GLY A 22 -3.38 -16.67 -4.39
CA GLY A 22 -4.42 -15.88 -3.73
C GLY A 22 -4.01 -15.35 -2.35
N ASP A 23 -2.75 -15.53 -1.94
CA ASP A 23 -2.27 -15.06 -0.64
C ASP A 23 -1.94 -13.57 -0.71
N LEU A 24 -2.56 -12.77 0.15
CA LEU A 24 -2.31 -11.33 0.22
C LEU A 24 -0.90 -11.04 0.74
N HIS A 25 -0.23 -10.07 0.12
CA HIS A 25 1.09 -9.64 0.56
C HIS A 25 1.02 -8.83 1.86
N VAL A 26 1.89 -9.19 2.81
CA VAL A 26 2.12 -8.41 4.04
C VAL A 26 3.32 -7.50 3.83
N TYR A 27 3.07 -6.19 3.85
CA TYR A 27 4.08 -5.15 3.83
C TYR A 27 4.55 -4.88 5.26
N ARG A 28 5.86 -4.76 5.47
CA ARG A 28 6.43 -4.47 6.80
C ARG A 28 7.00 -3.07 6.87
N ALA A 29 6.87 -2.43 8.01
CA ALA A 29 7.43 -1.12 8.29
C ALA A 29 8.94 -1.12 8.01
N GLY A 30 9.39 -0.13 7.26
CA GLY A 30 10.78 -0.02 6.80
C GLY A 30 10.99 -0.49 5.36
N ASP A 31 10.11 -1.34 4.82
CA ASP A 31 10.24 -1.84 3.46
C ASP A 31 9.92 -0.76 2.42
N ALA A 32 10.53 -0.89 1.25
CA ALA A 32 10.13 -0.12 0.09
C ALA A 32 8.76 -0.63 -0.39
N TYR A 33 7.78 0.26 -0.49
CA TYR A 33 6.49 -0.10 -1.07
C TYR A 33 6.65 -0.18 -2.60
N PRO A 34 6.48 -1.36 -3.21
CA PRO A 34 6.67 -1.53 -4.63
C PRO A 34 5.54 -0.79 -5.36
N PHE A 35 5.88 0.32 -6.02
CA PHE A 35 4.97 0.98 -6.95
C PHE A 35 4.80 0.07 -8.18
N GLN A 36 3.88 -0.88 -8.10
CA GLN A 36 3.47 -1.66 -9.26
C GLN A 36 2.16 -1.08 -9.81
N PRO A 37 2.11 -0.71 -11.10
CA PRO A 37 0.85 -0.37 -11.75
C PRO A 37 -0.01 -1.63 -11.81
N TYR A 38 -0.89 -1.82 -10.83
CA TYR A 38 -1.83 -2.93 -10.83
C TYR A 38 -2.87 -2.75 -11.94
N ALA A 39 -3.11 -3.80 -12.72
CA ALA A 39 -4.13 -3.77 -13.77
C ALA A 39 -5.54 -3.65 -13.16
N GLY A 40 -6.14 -2.46 -13.28
CA GLY A 40 -7.56 -2.22 -12.95
C GLY A 40 -7.82 -1.44 -11.66
N ALA A 41 -6.82 -1.21 -10.81
CA ALA A 41 -6.90 -0.20 -9.75
C ALA A 41 -6.16 1.04 -10.22
N GLN A 42 -6.79 2.21 -10.22
CA GLN A 42 -6.07 3.45 -10.49
C GLN A 42 -5.03 3.60 -9.38
N THR A 43 -3.75 3.36 -9.71
CA THR A 43 -2.64 3.35 -8.74
C THR A 43 -2.61 4.62 -7.87
N ALA A 44 -3.12 5.73 -8.40
CA ALA A 44 -3.28 6.99 -7.67
C ALA A 44 -4.31 6.91 -6.53
N ASP A 45 -5.47 6.27 -6.73
CA ASP A 45 -6.53 6.16 -5.73
C ASP A 45 -6.07 5.27 -4.56
N ARG A 46 -5.35 4.18 -4.85
CA ARG A 46 -4.79 3.31 -3.81
C ARG A 46 -3.71 4.03 -3.02
N ILE A 47 -2.84 4.80 -3.67
CA ILE A 47 -1.83 5.59 -2.95
C ILE A 47 -2.51 6.61 -2.05
N ALA A 48 -3.49 7.36 -2.57
CA ALA A 48 -4.22 8.34 -1.77
C ALA A 48 -4.82 7.71 -0.50
N LEU A 49 -5.39 6.52 -0.64
CA LEU A 49 -5.94 5.74 0.46
C LEU A 49 -4.88 5.25 1.46
N LEU A 50 -3.75 4.71 0.99
CA LEU A 50 -2.66 4.24 1.85
C LEU A 50 -1.88 5.38 2.54
N THR A 51 -1.95 6.60 1.98
CA THR A 51 -1.42 7.82 2.59
C THR A 51 -2.47 8.61 3.38
N SER A 52 -3.73 8.15 3.42
CA SER A 52 -4.81 8.82 4.15
C SER A 52 -4.84 8.41 5.62
N TYR A 53 -5.29 9.32 6.47
CA TYR A 53 -5.59 9.01 7.87
C TYR A 53 -6.88 8.19 8.05
N ASP A 54 -7.76 8.22 7.05
CA ASP A 54 -8.98 7.40 7.03
C ASP A 54 -8.68 5.92 6.70
N GLY A 55 -7.44 5.63 6.29
CA GLY A 55 -6.92 4.29 6.05
C GLY A 55 -7.62 3.54 4.90
N PRO A 56 -7.03 2.43 4.42
CA PRO A 56 -7.68 1.55 3.46
C PRO A 56 -8.76 0.62 4.07
N ASN A 57 -8.76 0.43 5.39
CA ASN A 57 -9.65 -0.48 6.12
C ASN A 57 -9.82 -0.03 7.59
N ASP A 58 -10.83 -0.56 8.29
CA ASP A 58 -11.15 -0.26 9.71
C ASP A 58 -10.02 -0.59 10.71
N ASP A 59 -9.03 -1.38 10.31
CA ASP A 59 -7.92 -1.84 11.16
C ASP A 59 -6.68 -0.92 11.13
N PHE A 60 -6.77 0.23 10.46
CA PHE A 60 -5.64 1.12 10.24
C PHE A 60 -5.71 2.39 11.09
N ASP A 61 -4.71 2.62 11.94
CA ASP A 61 -4.52 3.86 12.69
C ASP A 61 -3.70 4.86 11.85
N GLY A 62 -4.25 5.27 10.71
CA GLY A 62 -3.69 6.27 9.82
C GLY A 62 -2.87 5.74 8.63
N PRO A 63 -2.01 6.58 8.03
CA PRO A 63 -1.27 6.23 6.82
C PRO A 63 -0.27 5.10 7.07
N VAL A 64 -0.12 4.23 6.08
CA VAL A 64 0.78 3.07 6.15
C VAL A 64 1.92 3.10 5.15
N ILE A 65 1.84 4.01 4.20
CA ILE A 65 2.99 4.38 3.38
C ILE A 65 3.20 5.90 3.45
N GLU A 66 4.45 6.32 3.32
CA GLU A 66 4.82 7.72 3.12
C GLU A 66 5.52 7.90 1.77
N GLN A 67 5.32 9.06 1.14
CA GLN A 67 6.09 9.42 -0.05
C GLN A 67 7.48 9.87 0.37
N LEU A 68 8.51 9.22 -0.17
CA LEU A 68 9.89 9.67 -0.05
C LEU A 68 10.06 10.88 -0.98
N THR A 69 10.16 12.06 -0.40
CA THR A 69 10.64 13.26 -1.10
C THR A 69 12.16 13.19 -1.17
N ASP A 70 12.70 13.16 -2.38
CA ASP A 70 14.12 13.44 -2.64
C ASP A 70 14.38 14.96 -2.50
#